data_AF-A0ABD6ELD3-F1
#
_entry.id   AF-A0ABD6ELD3-F1
#
_cell.length_a   1.000
_cell.length_b   1.000
_cell.length_c   1.000
_cell.angle_alpha   90.00
_cell.angle_beta   90.00
_cell.angle_gamma   90.00
#
_symmetry.space_group_name_H-M   'P 1'
#
loop_
_entity.id
_entity.type
_entity.pdbx_description
1 polymer ?
#
loop_
_entity_poly.entity_id
_entity_poly.type
_entity_poly.pdbx_seq_one_letter_code
_entity_poly.pdbx_strand_id
1 'polypeptide(L)'
;MCVYVVYSSDCALDCQKELSLLHMTTASKKKSFETMESEQSTASTMETCLPQYSGNEDVERKPIYRKKRRLHAHEKAELAYQRVIAEREARREKARKEKERREISLAKYKSMKRKMDKVLSQRNKRGQPNLNAQIAVLLEKIQNRMAREGTDGRETS
;
A
#
# COMPACT_ATOMS: atom_id res chain seq x y z
N MET A 1 3.48 -38.29 7.42
CA MET A 1 3.04 -37.41 6.31
C MET A 1 3.59 -36.01 6.57
N CYS A 2 4.57 -35.56 5.77
CA CYS A 2 5.14 -34.23 5.88
C CYS A 2 4.15 -33.17 5.40
N VAL A 3 3.69 -32.31 6.31
CA VAL A 3 2.94 -31.11 5.95
C VAL A 3 3.97 -30.05 5.56
N TYR A 4 4.20 -29.88 4.26
CA TYR A 4 4.97 -28.74 3.77
C TYR A 4 4.16 -27.46 4.04
N VAL A 5 4.58 -26.70 5.05
CA VAL A 5 4.16 -25.31 5.23
C VAL A 5 4.85 -24.52 4.11
N VAL A 6 4.12 -24.28 3.02
CA VAL A 6 4.59 -23.36 1.97
C VAL A 6 4.51 -21.95 2.55
N TYR A 7 5.60 -21.51 3.16
CA TYR A 7 5.83 -20.10 3.45
C TYR A 7 5.89 -19.40 2.09
N SER A 8 4.92 -18.52 1.78
CA SER A 8 4.96 -17.73 0.55
C SER A 8 6.21 -16.86 0.59
N SER A 9 7.20 -17.18 -0.24
CA SER A 9 8.49 -16.49 -0.35
C SER A 9 8.34 -14.98 -0.59
N ASP A 10 7.17 -14.53 -1.02
CA ASP A 10 6.85 -13.12 -1.28
C ASP A 10 6.81 -12.27 0.00
N CYS A 11 6.43 -12.83 1.15
CA CYS A 11 6.47 -12.10 2.42
C CYS A 11 7.91 -11.83 2.90
N ALA A 12 8.84 -12.74 2.59
CA ALA A 12 10.25 -12.58 2.96
C ALA A 12 10.95 -11.56 2.07
N LEU A 13 10.60 -11.51 0.78
CA LEU A 13 11.17 -10.58 -0.19
C LEU A 13 10.73 -9.13 0.06
N ASP A 14 9.49 -8.89 0.52
CA ASP A 14 9.05 -7.54 0.90
C ASP A 14 9.76 -7.05 2.17
N CYS A 15 10.08 -7.94 3.11
CA CYS A 15 10.87 -7.60 4.30
C CYS A 15 12.35 -7.32 3.96
N GLN A 16 12.91 -8.05 3.00
CA GLN A 16 14.29 -7.87 2.54
C GLN A 16 14.47 -6.56 1.74
N LYS A 17 13.44 -6.14 0.98
CA LYS A 17 13.41 -4.83 0.29
C LYS A 17 13.39 -3.66 1.27
N GLU A 18 12.63 -3.74 2.36
CA GLU A 18 12.62 -2.72 3.42
C GLU A 18 14.00 -2.59 4.12
N LEU A 19 14.69 -3.71 4.37
CA LEU A 19 16.07 -3.72 4.90
C LEU A 19 17.08 -3.11 3.92
N SER A 20 16.96 -3.40 2.62
CA SER A 20 17.84 -2.82 1.59
C SER A 20 17.67 -1.30 1.44
N LEU A 21 16.44 -0.78 1.61
CA LEU A 21 16.17 0.65 1.56
C LEU A 21 16.74 1.38 2.80
N LEU A 22 16.75 0.71 3.97
CA LEU A 22 17.37 1.23 5.19
C LEU A 22 18.91 1.28 5.07
N HIS A 23 19.55 0.25 4.52
CA HIS A 23 21.02 0.18 4.41
C HIS A 23 21.65 1.16 3.39
N MET A 24 20.91 1.63 2.39
CA MET A 24 21.40 2.65 1.45
C MET A 24 21.42 4.07 2.04
N THR A 25 20.64 4.33 3.11
CA THR A 25 20.56 5.66 3.75
C THR A 25 21.56 5.87 4.89
N THR A 26 22.10 4.79 5.47
CA THR A 26 23.07 4.86 6.57
C THR A 26 24.51 5.00 6.11
N ALA A 27 24.84 4.60 4.88
CA ALA A 27 26.19 4.72 4.31
C ALA A 27 26.56 6.17 3.95
N SER A 28 25.62 6.99 3.48
CA SER A 28 25.87 8.42 3.18
C SER A 28 25.92 9.32 4.42
N LYS A 29 25.42 8.86 5.57
CA LYS A 29 25.25 9.71 6.77
C LYS A 29 26.53 9.85 7.61
N LYS A 30 27.56 9.02 7.36
CA LYS A 30 28.86 9.10 8.05
C LYS A 30 29.82 10.15 7.49
N LYS A 31 29.49 10.85 6.39
CA LYS A 31 30.40 11.84 5.78
C LYS A 31 30.04 13.31 6.05
N SER A 32 28.95 13.61 6.76
CA SER A 32 28.46 15.00 6.88
C SER A 32 28.16 15.47 8.31
N PHE A 33 28.59 14.74 9.35
CA PHE A 33 28.28 15.10 10.75
C PHE A 33 29.45 15.74 11.52
N GLU A 34 30.62 15.93 10.91
CA GLU A 34 31.74 16.64 11.53
C GLU A 34 32.08 17.91 10.76
N THR A 35 31.20 18.91 10.76
CA THR A 35 31.64 20.31 10.68
C THR A 35 30.52 21.27 11.07
N MET A 36 30.86 22.16 12.01
CA MET A 36 30.20 23.44 12.33
C MET A 36 29.09 23.41 13.39
N GLU A 37 29.49 23.15 14.63
CA GLU A 37 29.16 24.08 15.70
C GLU A 37 30.16 25.25 15.65
N SER A 38 29.70 26.46 15.31
CA SER A 38 30.35 27.74 15.66
C SER A 38 29.45 28.90 15.23
N GLU A 39 29.33 29.88 16.14
CA GLU A 39 28.88 31.26 15.94
C GLU A 39 27.39 31.59 16.13
N GLN A 40 27.12 32.02 17.37
CA GLN A 40 26.06 32.93 17.79
C GLN A 40 26.30 34.37 17.28
N SER A 41 25.25 35.20 17.37
CA SER A 41 25.23 36.67 17.30
C SER A 41 25.18 37.23 15.87
N THR A 42 24.36 38.22 15.48
CA THR A 42 23.71 39.35 16.16
C THR A 42 22.42 39.73 15.43
N ALA A 43 21.47 40.30 16.15
CA ALA A 43 20.32 41.01 15.61
C ALA A 43 20.73 42.17 14.67
N SER A 44 19.97 42.41 13.61
CA SER A 44 19.90 43.74 12.98
C SER A 44 18.56 43.96 12.29
N THR A 45 17.78 44.81 12.95
CA THR A 45 16.65 45.58 12.48
C THR A 45 16.90 46.22 11.12
N MET A 46 15.94 46.13 10.21
CA MET A 46 15.65 47.21 9.26
C MET A 46 14.24 47.04 8.69
N GLU A 47 13.38 48.00 9.08
CA GLU A 47 12.18 48.39 8.35
C GLU A 47 12.54 48.73 6.88
N THR A 48 11.54 48.69 5.99
CA THR A 48 10.96 49.91 5.40
C THR A 48 10.14 49.61 4.13
N CYS A 49 8.94 50.21 4.12
CA CYS A 49 8.07 50.64 3.01
C CYS A 49 7.40 49.64 2.05
N LEU A 50 6.10 49.47 2.27
CA LEU A 50 5.07 49.32 1.24
C LEU A 50 4.94 50.61 0.40
N PRO A 51 4.77 50.51 -0.93
CA PRO A 51 4.10 51.56 -1.71
C PRO A 51 2.64 51.16 -1.96
N GLN A 52 1.73 52.02 -1.50
CA GLN A 52 0.37 52.08 -2.04
C GLN A 52 0.43 52.75 -3.42
N TYR A 53 -0.13 52.11 -4.46
CA TYR A 53 -0.58 52.84 -5.65
C TYR A 53 -1.75 52.14 -6.33
N SER A 54 -2.84 52.89 -6.43
CA SER A 54 -4.07 52.64 -7.17
C SER A 54 -3.89 52.91 -8.66
N GLY A 55 -4.34 52.00 -9.52
CA GLY A 55 -4.48 52.25 -10.96
C GLY A 55 -5.23 51.11 -11.63
N ASN A 56 -6.54 51.29 -11.82
CA ASN A 56 -7.36 50.45 -12.69
C ASN A 56 -7.14 50.93 -14.13
N GLU A 57 -6.47 50.14 -14.95
CA GLU A 57 -6.59 50.22 -16.41
C GLU A 57 -6.60 48.80 -16.99
N ASP A 58 -7.71 48.45 -17.63
CA ASP A 58 -7.93 47.22 -18.39
C ASP A 58 -7.08 47.25 -19.67
N VAL A 59 -5.79 46.95 -19.51
CA VAL A 59 -4.89 46.65 -20.63
C VAL A 59 -4.80 45.14 -20.75
N GLU A 60 -5.18 44.62 -21.92
CA GLU A 60 -5.06 43.21 -22.31
C GLU A 60 -3.63 42.69 -22.03
N ARG A 61 -3.42 42.12 -20.84
CA ARG A 61 -2.13 41.62 -20.39
C ARG A 61 -1.84 40.31 -21.12
N LYS A 62 -1.01 40.40 -22.17
CA LYS A 62 -0.24 39.24 -22.64
C LYS A 62 0.40 38.55 -21.43
N PRO A 63 0.28 37.22 -21.26
CA PRO A 63 0.82 36.55 -20.09
C PRO A 63 2.34 36.74 -20.08
N ILE A 64 2.82 37.58 -19.17
CA ILE A 64 4.25 37.71 -18.91
C ILE A 64 4.67 36.37 -18.31
N TYR A 65 5.30 35.52 -19.13
CA TYR A 65 5.91 34.27 -18.68
C TYR A 65 7.09 34.62 -17.74
N ARG A 66 6.79 34.92 -16.48
CA ARG A 66 7.79 35.13 -15.45
C ARG A 66 8.51 33.80 -15.23
N LYS A 67 9.81 33.77 -15.49
CA LYS A 67 10.66 32.62 -15.17
C LYS A 67 10.54 32.34 -13.67
N LYS A 68 10.13 31.12 -13.30
CA LYS A 68 10.01 30.72 -11.90
C LYS A 68 11.37 30.86 -11.20
N ARG A 69 11.38 31.46 -10.01
CA ARG A 69 12.59 31.58 -9.19
C ARG A 69 13.08 30.17 -8.83
N ARG A 70 14.41 29.98 -8.83
CA ARG A 70 15.02 28.74 -8.36
C ARG A 70 14.78 28.62 -6.85
N LEU A 71 14.26 27.48 -6.40
CA LEU A 71 14.08 27.19 -4.97
C LEU A 71 15.42 27.01 -4.28
N HIS A 72 15.49 27.40 -2.99
CA HIS A 72 16.68 27.20 -2.15
C HIS A 72 16.87 25.70 -1.84
N ALA A 73 18.09 25.29 -1.48
CA ALA A 73 18.40 23.88 -1.20
C ALA A 73 17.54 23.31 -0.06
N HIS A 74 17.34 24.09 1.00
CA HIS A 74 16.47 23.73 2.13
C HIS A 74 15.03 23.44 1.71
N GLU A 75 14.41 24.38 0.97
CA GLU A 75 13.04 24.25 0.48
C GLU A 75 12.87 23.02 -0.43
N LYS A 76 13.87 22.72 -1.27
CA LYS A 76 13.87 21.48 -2.06
C LYS A 76 13.93 20.23 -1.19
N ALA A 77 14.71 20.24 -0.11
CA ALA A 77 14.84 19.12 0.80
C ALA A 77 13.52 18.86 1.56
N GLU A 78 12.84 19.91 2.03
CA GLU A 78 11.53 19.80 2.67
C GLU A 78 10.48 19.21 1.74
N LEU A 79 10.41 19.69 0.50
CA LEU A 79 9.50 19.16 -0.51
C LEU A 79 9.79 17.70 -0.84
N ALA A 80 11.07 17.33 -0.94
CA ALA A 80 11.46 15.93 -1.16
C ALA A 80 11.05 15.04 0.03
N TYR A 81 11.26 15.52 1.26
CA TYR A 81 10.86 14.80 2.47
C TYR A 81 9.35 14.54 2.53
N GLN A 82 8.54 15.57 2.27
CA GLN A 82 7.09 15.45 2.24
C GLN A 82 6.62 14.46 1.17
N ARG A 83 7.22 14.49 -0.02
CA ARG A 83 6.93 13.51 -1.09
C ARG A 83 7.21 12.08 -0.65
N VAL A 84 8.36 11.85 -0.01
CA VAL A 84 8.73 10.52 0.48
C VAL A 84 7.77 10.04 1.58
N ILE A 85 7.32 10.92 2.47
CA ILE A 85 6.30 10.54 3.47
C ILE A 85 4.99 10.14 2.79
N ALA A 86 4.48 10.98 1.88
CA ALA A 86 3.22 10.73 1.19
C ALA A 86 3.27 9.41 0.39
N GLU A 87 4.39 9.14 -0.28
CA GLU A 87 4.59 7.87 -1.00
C GLU A 87 4.59 6.67 -0.05
N ARG A 88 5.27 6.77 1.09
CA ARG A 88 5.29 5.71 2.11
C ARG A 88 3.91 5.46 2.71
N GLU A 89 3.11 6.50 2.92
CA GLU A 89 1.74 6.37 3.41
C GLU A 89 0.83 5.71 2.39
N ALA A 90 0.89 6.16 1.13
CA ALA A 90 0.13 5.57 0.03
C ALA A 90 0.51 4.08 -0.17
N ARG A 91 1.80 3.73 -0.06
CA ARG A 91 2.27 2.34 -0.14
C ARG A 91 1.74 1.49 1.02
N ARG A 92 1.80 2.01 2.25
CA ARG A 92 1.26 1.33 3.44
C ARG A 92 -0.23 1.08 3.33
N GLU A 93 -1.00 2.06 2.85
CA GLU A 93 -2.44 1.92 2.70
C GLU A 93 -2.79 0.88 1.63
N LYS A 94 -2.12 0.90 0.47
CA LYS A 94 -2.31 -0.11 -0.59
C LYS A 94 -1.99 -1.52 -0.08
N ALA A 95 -0.87 -1.68 0.61
CA ALA A 95 -0.48 -2.97 1.19
C ALA A 95 -1.49 -3.46 2.24
N ARG A 96 -2.03 -2.57 3.09
CA ARG A 96 -3.06 -2.92 4.07
C ARG A 96 -4.34 -3.42 3.39
N LYS A 97 -4.84 -2.70 2.38
CA LYS A 97 -6.03 -3.10 1.62
C LYS A 97 -5.83 -4.44 0.91
N GLU A 98 -4.66 -4.67 0.34
CA GLU A 98 -4.34 -5.95 -0.31
C GLU A 98 -4.27 -7.10 0.70
N LYS A 99 -3.60 -6.89 1.83
CA LYS A 99 -3.53 -7.87 2.92
C LYS A 99 -4.93 -8.24 3.42
N GLU A 100 -5.78 -7.25 3.67
CA GLU A 100 -7.16 -7.48 4.09
C GLU A 100 -7.96 -8.29 3.07
N ARG A 101 -7.86 -7.94 1.77
CA ARG A 101 -8.50 -8.72 0.69
C ARG A 101 -8.04 -10.18 0.68
N ARG A 102 -6.72 -10.41 0.80
CA ARG A 102 -6.14 -11.76 0.86
C ARG A 102 -6.65 -12.52 2.10
N GLU A 103 -6.67 -11.88 3.26
CA GLU A 103 -7.15 -12.48 4.51
C GLU A 103 -8.63 -12.86 4.45
N ILE A 104 -9.48 -11.99 3.88
CA ILE A 104 -10.91 -12.28 3.68
C ILE A 104 -11.09 -13.50 2.77
N SER A 105 -10.40 -13.54 1.61
CA SER A 105 -10.48 -14.67 0.69
C SER A 105 -9.97 -15.97 1.32
N LEU A 106 -8.86 -15.91 2.07
CA LEU A 106 -8.31 -17.08 2.78
C LEU A 106 -9.23 -17.54 3.91
N ALA A 107 -9.82 -16.63 4.67
CA ALA A 107 -10.77 -16.95 5.74
C ALA A 107 -12.03 -17.61 5.16
N LYS A 108 -12.57 -17.09 4.05
CA LYS A 108 -13.69 -17.70 3.32
C LYS A 108 -13.34 -19.11 2.85
N TYR A 109 -12.18 -19.29 2.22
CA TYR A 109 -11.70 -20.61 1.80
C TYR A 109 -11.56 -21.58 2.98
N LYS A 110 -10.86 -21.18 4.05
CA LYS A 110 -10.62 -22.01 5.24
C LYS A 110 -11.92 -22.42 5.92
N SER A 111 -12.88 -21.50 6.06
CA SER A 111 -14.17 -21.79 6.68
C SER A 111 -14.97 -22.81 5.87
N MET A 112 -15.05 -22.64 4.54
CA MET A 112 -15.71 -23.58 3.64
C MET A 112 -15.01 -24.95 3.64
N LYS A 113 -13.68 -24.96 3.56
CA LYS A 113 -12.88 -26.19 3.62
C LYS A 113 -13.15 -26.97 4.91
N ARG A 114 -13.11 -26.31 6.07
CA ARG A 114 -13.40 -26.97 7.37
C ARG A 114 -14.80 -27.58 7.41
N LYS A 115 -15.82 -26.86 6.91
CA LYS A 115 -17.20 -27.37 6.85
C LYS A 115 -17.28 -28.63 5.98
N MET A 116 -16.65 -28.58 4.81
CA MET A 116 -16.61 -29.70 3.88
C MET A 116 -15.86 -30.91 4.46
N ASP A 117 -14.67 -30.69 5.01
CA ASP A 117 -13.85 -31.74 5.62
C ASP A 117 -14.61 -32.41 6.77
N LYS A 118 -15.37 -31.64 7.57
CA LYS A 118 -16.24 -32.17 8.62
C LYS A 118 -17.26 -33.16 8.05
N VAL A 119 -17.97 -32.79 6.98
CA VAL A 119 -18.98 -33.66 6.35
C VAL A 119 -18.34 -34.89 5.72
N LEU A 120 -17.21 -34.74 5.01
CA LEU A 120 -16.51 -35.85 4.37
C LEU A 120 -15.91 -36.84 5.39
N SER A 121 -15.53 -36.35 6.57
CA SER A 121 -15.03 -37.19 7.67
C SER A 121 -16.13 -37.96 8.42
N GLN A 122 -17.41 -37.69 8.14
CA GLN A 122 -18.52 -38.38 8.81
C GLN A 122 -18.55 -39.86 8.46
N ARG A 123 -18.64 -40.67 9.52
CA ARG A 123 -18.80 -42.12 9.44
C ARG A 123 -20.13 -42.53 10.02
N ASN A 124 -20.70 -43.62 9.52
CA ASN A 124 -21.89 -44.23 10.09
C ASN A 124 -21.55 -44.94 11.42
N LYS A 125 -22.57 -45.43 12.16
CA LYS A 125 -22.38 -46.17 13.41
C LYS A 125 -21.47 -47.41 13.28
N ARG A 126 -21.34 -47.95 12.06
CA ARG A 126 -20.49 -49.09 11.72
C ARG A 126 -19.07 -48.67 11.28
N GLY A 127 -18.73 -47.38 11.36
CA GLY A 127 -17.40 -46.85 11.02
C GLY A 127 -17.14 -46.66 9.51
N GLN A 128 -18.10 -46.96 8.64
CA GLN A 128 -17.95 -46.77 7.20
C GLN A 128 -18.22 -45.30 6.81
N PRO A 129 -17.60 -44.80 5.73
CA PRO A 129 -17.88 -43.46 5.21
C PRO A 129 -19.36 -43.30 4.82
N ASN A 130 -19.96 -42.15 5.14
CA ASN A 130 -21.35 -41.87 4.78
C ASN A 130 -21.46 -41.31 3.35
N LEU A 131 -21.87 -42.16 2.40
CA LEU A 131 -21.98 -41.78 0.98
C LEU A 131 -22.94 -40.61 0.75
N ASN A 132 -24.09 -40.59 1.42
CA ASN A 132 -25.11 -39.55 1.23
C ASN A 132 -24.57 -38.16 1.63
N ALA A 133 -23.78 -38.10 2.70
CA ALA A 133 -23.12 -36.87 3.15
C ALA A 133 -22.10 -36.37 2.11
N GLN A 134 -21.36 -37.27 1.47
CA GLN A 134 -20.39 -36.93 0.42
C GLN A 134 -21.08 -36.45 -0.87
N ILE A 135 -22.20 -37.08 -1.24
CA ILE A 135 -23.01 -36.66 -2.39
C ILE A 135 -23.54 -35.23 -2.19
N ALA A 136 -24.02 -34.90 -0.99
CA ALA A 136 -24.48 -33.54 -0.68
C ALA A 136 -23.39 -32.48 -0.91
N VAL A 137 -22.15 -32.75 -0.50
CA VAL A 137 -20.99 -31.88 -0.76
C VAL A 137 -20.73 -31.71 -2.25
N LEU A 138 -20.86 -32.78 -3.04
CA LEU A 138 -20.68 -32.72 -4.50
C LEU A 138 -21.75 -31.84 -5.16
N LEU A 139 -23.01 -32.02 -4.77
CA LEU A 139 -24.12 -31.21 -5.28
C LEU A 139 -23.94 -29.73 -4.94
N GLU A 140 -23.55 -29.41 -3.70
CA GLU A 140 -23.25 -28.04 -3.28
C GLU A 140 -22.12 -27.42 -4.13
N LYS A 141 -21.06 -28.18 -4.45
CA LYS A 141 -19.98 -27.70 -5.33
C LYS A 141 -20.45 -27.42 -6.75
N ILE A 142 -21.30 -28.28 -7.32
CA ILE A 142 -21.84 -28.08 -8.66
C ILE A 142 -22.71 -26.81 -8.68
N GLN A 143 -23.63 -26.68 -7.73
CA GLN A 143 -24.47 -25.49 -7.59
C GLN A 143 -23.63 -24.21 -7.43
N ASN A 144 -22.60 -24.24 -6.58
CA ASN A 144 -21.69 -23.11 -6.39
C ASN A 144 -20.88 -22.75 -7.65
N ARG A 145 -20.54 -23.72 -8.50
CA ARG A 145 -19.88 -23.47 -9.78
C ARG A 145 -20.85 -22.83 -10.77
N MET A 146 -22.03 -23.42 -10.94
CA MET A 146 -23.07 -22.86 -11.82
C MET A 146 -23.47 -21.44 -11.42
N ALA A 147 -23.58 -21.15 -10.12
CA ALA A 147 -23.90 -19.80 -9.63
C ALA A 147 -22.80 -18.76 -9.91
N ARG A 148 -21.53 -19.18 -10.04
CA ARG A 148 -20.40 -18.29 -10.39
C ARG A 148 -20.27 -18.13 -11.89
N GLU A 149 -20.41 -19.21 -12.64
CA GLU A 149 -20.34 -19.19 -14.11
C GLU A 149 -21.54 -18.43 -14.72
N GLY A 150 -22.71 -18.48 -14.08
CA GLY A 150 -23.89 -17.71 -14.48
C GLY A 150 -23.79 -16.20 -14.26
N THR A 151 -22.87 -15.71 -13.42
CA THR A 151 -22.64 -14.26 -13.23
C THR A 151 -21.64 -13.69 -14.24
N ASP A 152 -20.73 -14.52 -14.75
CA ASP A 152 -19.65 -14.07 -15.65
C ASP A 152 -20.03 -14.24 -17.14
N GLY A 153 -21.07 -15.02 -17.46
CA GLY A 153 -21.49 -15.36 -18.82
C GLY A 153 -22.61 -14.50 -19.44
N ARG A 154 -23.04 -13.38 -18.82
CA ARG A 154 -24.20 -12.58 -19.27
C ARG A 154 -23.87 -11.21 -19.87
N GLU A 155 -22.61 -10.96 -20.26
CA GLU A 155 -22.20 -9.70 -20.91
C GLU A 155 -21.79 -9.86 -22.38
N THR A 156 -21.91 -11.06 -22.97
CA THR A 156 -21.61 -11.29 -24.39
C THR A 156 -22.84 -11.82 -25.14
N SER A 157 -23.85 -10.99 -25.36
CA SER A 157 -24.86 -11.12 -26.43
C SER A 157 -25.59 -9.80 -26.62
#